data_AF-T0ZIU5-F1
#
_entry.id   AF-T0ZIU5-F1
#
_cell.length_a   1.000
_cell.length_b   1.000
_cell.length_c   1.000
_cell.angle_alpha   90.00
_cell.angle_beta   90.00
_cell.angle_gamma   90.00
#
_symmetry.space_group_name_H-M   'P 1'
#
loop_
_entity.id
_entity.type
_entity.pdbx_description
1 polymer ?
#
loop_
_entity_poly.entity_id
_entity_poly.type
_entity_poly.pdbx_seq_one_letter_code
_entity_poly.pdbx_strand_id
1 'polypeptide(L)'
;DESDHEHPTRLVISLRGGHPEIALVFRHLCAVSGLEKSLRVNLNVVTQASAPRVMGLLDFLNAWLLFRLATCERRLGWQRNRLLARLEILEGLRIVHLDIDRVIRVIREADEPRAQLMQTFQLNERQADAILDMRLRQLARLEALAIERESSA
;
A
#
# COMPACT_ATOMS: atom_id res chain seq x y z
N ASP A 1 -21.59 -41.18 -23.02
CA ASP A 1 -20.66 -40.07 -22.76
C ASP A 1 -20.12 -39.64 -24.10
N GLU A 2 -20.35 -38.38 -24.46
CA GLU A 2 -19.92 -37.76 -25.72
C GLU A 2 -18.97 -36.59 -25.46
N SER A 3 -18.29 -36.59 -24.31
CA SER A 3 -17.33 -35.54 -23.94
C SER A 3 -16.10 -35.60 -24.86
N ASP A 4 -15.68 -34.46 -25.39
CA ASP A 4 -14.52 -34.31 -26.28
C ASP A 4 -13.74 -33.02 -25.99
N HIS A 5 -12.82 -32.63 -26.87
CA HIS A 5 -12.03 -31.40 -26.70
C HIS A 5 -12.87 -30.12 -26.86
N GLU A 6 -13.90 -30.15 -27.70
CA GLU A 6 -14.80 -29.02 -27.94
C GLU A 6 -15.89 -28.93 -26.84
N HIS A 7 -16.21 -30.06 -26.21
CA HIS A 7 -17.24 -30.24 -25.20
C HIS A 7 -16.69 -30.97 -23.96
N PRO A 8 -16.12 -30.22 -23.00
CA PRO A 8 -15.44 -30.80 -21.83
C PRO A 8 -16.30 -31.75 -20.98
N THR A 9 -17.61 -31.52 -20.93
CA THR A 9 -18.57 -32.41 -20.25
C THR A 9 -19.84 -32.51 -21.07
N ARG A 10 -20.09 -33.67 -21.69
CA ARG A 10 -21.29 -33.93 -22.48
C ARG A 10 -21.85 -35.33 -22.20
N LEU A 11 -22.86 -35.37 -21.34
CA LEU A 11 -23.60 -36.59 -20.99
C LEU A 11 -24.95 -36.61 -21.70
N VAL A 12 -25.12 -37.49 -22.68
CA VAL A 12 -26.37 -37.67 -23.43
C VAL A 12 -27.18 -38.83 -22.87
N ILE A 13 -28.44 -38.58 -22.52
CA ILE A 13 -29.39 -39.58 -22.03
C ILE A 13 -30.54 -39.69 -23.03
N SER A 14 -30.61 -40.80 -23.77
CA SER A 14 -31.66 -41.05 -24.75
C SER A 14 -32.82 -41.84 -24.12
N LEU A 15 -34.04 -41.29 -24.19
CA LEU A 15 -35.26 -41.96 -23.70
C LEU A 15 -35.94 -42.73 -24.82
N ARG A 16 -36.51 -43.91 -24.49
CA ARG A 16 -37.31 -44.67 -25.46
C ARG A 16 -38.68 -44.03 -25.65
N GLY A 17 -39.15 -44.00 -26.90
CA GLY A 17 -40.57 -43.76 -27.23
C GLY A 17 -41.05 -42.31 -27.12
N GLY A 18 -40.17 -41.30 -27.16
CA GLY A 18 -40.61 -39.90 -27.11
C GLY A 18 -41.39 -39.57 -25.83
N HIS A 19 -40.88 -40.05 -24.69
CA HIS A 19 -41.55 -39.90 -23.40
C HIS A 19 -41.85 -38.42 -23.13
N PRO A 20 -43.13 -38.01 -22.93
CA PRO A 20 -43.53 -36.60 -22.93
C PRO A 20 -43.05 -35.81 -21.70
N GLU A 21 -42.38 -36.46 -20.75
CA GLU A 21 -42.04 -35.89 -19.44
C GLU A 21 -40.54 -35.98 -19.11
N ILE A 22 -39.68 -35.49 -20.02
CA ILE A 22 -38.23 -35.38 -19.81
C ILE A 22 -37.89 -34.71 -18.47
N ALA A 23 -38.64 -33.67 -18.09
CA ALA A 23 -38.46 -32.94 -16.82
C ALA A 23 -38.71 -33.82 -15.58
N LEU A 24 -39.61 -34.80 -15.65
CA LEU A 24 -39.84 -35.75 -14.55
C LEU A 24 -38.63 -36.67 -14.39
N VAL A 25 -38.13 -37.22 -15.50
CA VAL A 25 -36.95 -38.10 -15.51
C VAL A 25 -35.73 -37.34 -14.99
N PHE A 26 -35.53 -36.09 -15.41
CA PHE A 26 -34.43 -35.26 -14.92
C PHE A 26 -34.49 -35.03 -13.41
N ARG A 27 -35.67 -34.69 -12.87
CA ARG A 27 -35.84 -34.54 -11.41
C ARG A 27 -35.54 -35.82 -10.64
N HIS A 28 -35.98 -36.97 -11.17
CA HIS A 28 -35.65 -38.26 -10.57
C HIS A 28 -34.14 -38.51 -10.58
N LEU A 29 -33.47 -38.26 -11.70
CA LEU A 29 -32.02 -38.39 -11.82
C LEU A 29 -31.27 -37.46 -10.86
N CYS A 30 -31.70 -36.20 -10.69
CA CYS A 30 -31.11 -35.30 -9.70
C CYS A 30 -31.23 -35.84 -8.27
N ALA A 31 -32.34 -36.49 -7.92
CA ALA A 31 -32.56 -37.03 -6.59
C ALA A 31 -31.75 -38.31 -6.28
N VAL A 32 -31.48 -39.15 -7.29
CA VAL A 32 -30.84 -40.48 -7.08
C VAL A 32 -29.38 -40.54 -7.56
N SER A 33 -28.91 -39.53 -8.28
CA SER A 33 -27.55 -39.47 -8.83
C SER A 33 -26.79 -38.24 -8.34
N GLY A 34 -25.51 -38.14 -8.70
CA GLY A 34 -24.67 -36.99 -8.35
C GLY A 34 -24.85 -35.75 -9.22
N LEU A 35 -25.92 -35.67 -10.04
CA LEU A 35 -26.23 -34.49 -10.87
C LEU A 35 -26.62 -33.28 -10.02
N GLU A 36 -27.24 -33.50 -8.86
CA GLU A 36 -27.50 -32.47 -7.86
C GLU A 36 -26.72 -32.80 -6.59
N LYS A 37 -26.02 -31.81 -6.03
CA LYS A 37 -25.23 -31.96 -4.81
C LYS A 37 -25.49 -30.81 -3.87
N SER A 38 -25.81 -31.14 -2.62
CA SER A 38 -25.86 -30.17 -1.54
C SER A 38 -24.45 -29.95 -0.97
N LEU A 39 -24.05 -28.69 -0.85
CA LEU A 39 -22.78 -28.29 -0.23
C LEU A 39 -23.07 -27.66 1.13
N ARG A 40 -22.47 -28.22 2.18
CA ARG A 40 -22.55 -27.64 3.52
C ARG A 40 -21.67 -26.41 3.60
N VAL A 41 -22.28 -25.26 3.89
CA VAL A 41 -21.56 -24.00 4.14
C VAL A 41 -21.58 -23.70 5.64
N ASN A 42 -20.40 -23.42 6.20
CA ASN A 42 -20.23 -22.93 7.56
C ASN A 42 -19.19 -21.81 7.58
N LEU A 43 -19.63 -20.57 7.77
CA LEU A 43 -18.77 -19.39 7.80
C LEU A 43 -18.18 -19.19 9.20
N ASN A 44 -17.36 -20.14 9.65
CA ASN A 44 -16.60 -20.03 10.88
C ASN A 44 -15.27 -19.30 10.62
N VAL A 45 -15.09 -18.14 11.24
CA VAL A 45 -13.96 -17.23 10.96
C VAL A 45 -13.31 -16.73 12.24
N VAL A 46 -12.01 -16.45 12.19
CA VAL A 46 -11.27 -15.78 13.26
C VAL A 46 -11.21 -14.29 12.95
N THR A 47 -11.65 -13.47 13.92
CA THR A 47 -11.65 -12.01 13.78
C THR A 47 -10.56 -11.38 14.65
N GLN A 48 -10.40 -10.05 14.55
CA GLN A 48 -9.48 -9.28 15.40
C GLN A 48 -9.78 -9.40 16.91
N ALA A 49 -10.97 -9.89 17.30
CA ALA A 49 -11.36 -10.16 18.68
C ALA A 49 -10.78 -11.48 19.25
N SER A 50 -9.87 -12.15 18.53
CA SER A 50 -9.10 -13.34 18.96
C SER A 50 -9.89 -14.62 19.25
N ALA A 51 -11.20 -14.65 19.00
CA ALA A 51 -12.02 -15.85 19.12
C ALA A 51 -12.61 -16.27 17.75
N PRO A 52 -12.56 -17.57 17.39
CA PRO A 52 -13.33 -18.13 16.28
C PRO A 52 -14.82 -17.97 16.54
N ARG A 53 -15.57 -17.53 15.52
CA ARG A 53 -17.03 -17.46 15.59
C ARG A 53 -17.65 -17.72 14.22
N VAL A 54 -18.85 -18.28 14.23
CA VAL A 54 -19.68 -18.36 13.02
C VAL A 54 -20.29 -16.99 12.76
N MET A 55 -20.19 -16.49 11.53
CA MET A 55 -20.68 -15.17 11.16
C MET A 55 -21.65 -15.23 9.98
N GLY A 56 -22.65 -14.35 9.98
CA GLY A 56 -23.44 -14.06 8.78
C GLY A 56 -22.62 -13.28 7.75
N LEU A 57 -23.11 -13.24 6.51
CA LEU A 57 -22.44 -12.52 5.41
C LEU A 57 -22.27 -11.02 5.72
N LEU A 58 -23.30 -10.37 6.26
CA LEU A 58 -23.27 -8.94 6.59
C LEU A 58 -22.22 -8.64 7.66
N ASP A 59 -22.21 -9.40 8.74
CA ASP A 59 -21.23 -9.23 9.82
C ASP A 59 -19.81 -9.47 9.33
N PHE A 60 -19.62 -10.47 8.45
CA PHE A 60 -18.33 -10.78 7.86
C PHE A 60 -17.80 -9.62 7.02
N LEU A 61 -18.64 -9.07 6.15
CA LEU A 61 -18.28 -7.92 5.32
C LEU A 61 -17.97 -6.67 6.16
N ASN A 62 -18.76 -6.40 7.20
CA ASN A 62 -18.50 -5.29 8.11
C ASN A 62 -17.18 -5.45 8.86
N ALA A 63 -16.90 -6.65 9.37
CA ALA A 63 -15.62 -6.93 10.04
C ALA A 63 -14.43 -6.77 9.07
N TRP A 64 -14.59 -7.22 7.82
CA TRP A 64 -13.57 -7.04 6.78
C TRP A 64 -13.36 -5.56 6.42
N LEU A 65 -14.42 -4.77 6.31
CA LEU A 65 -14.33 -3.33 6.01
C LEU A 65 -13.60 -2.57 7.11
N LEU A 66 -13.89 -2.87 8.38
CA LEU A 66 -13.17 -2.27 9.52
C LEU A 66 -11.67 -2.61 9.49
N PHE A 67 -11.34 -3.89 9.26
CA PHE A 67 -9.95 -4.31 9.08
C PHE A 67 -9.28 -3.57 7.90
N ARG A 68 -9.99 -3.43 6.78
CA ARG A 68 -9.46 -2.82 5.57
C ARG A 68 -9.22 -1.32 5.75
N LEU A 69 -10.14 -0.63 6.42
CA LEU A 69 -10.02 0.79 6.74
C LEU A 69 -8.80 1.04 7.65
N ALA A 70 -8.66 0.28 8.74
CA ALA A 70 -7.49 0.39 9.62
C ALA A 70 -6.16 0.12 8.89
N THR A 71 -6.16 -0.83 7.95
CA THR A 71 -4.98 -1.12 7.12
C THR A 71 -4.63 0.06 6.20
N CYS A 72 -5.65 0.67 5.57
CA CYS A 72 -5.48 1.84 4.72
C CYS A 72 -4.97 3.05 5.52
N GLU A 73 -5.52 3.32 6.71
CA GLU A 73 -5.07 4.39 7.59
C GLU A 73 -3.61 4.23 7.99
N ARG A 74 -3.20 3.03 8.42
CA ARG A 74 -1.79 2.75 8.75
C ARG A 74 -0.85 2.99 7.57
N ARG A 75 -1.26 2.54 6.36
CA ARG A 75 -0.48 2.74 5.14
C ARG A 75 -0.33 4.22 4.81
N LEU A 76 -1.42 4.98 4.86
CA LEU A 76 -1.41 6.42 4.58
C LEU A 76 -0.65 7.20 5.65
N GLY A 77 -0.79 6.83 6.93
CA GLY A 77 -0.04 7.42 8.04
C GLY A 77 1.47 7.21 7.88
N TRP A 78 1.90 6.00 7.49
CA TRP A 78 3.30 5.73 7.18
C TRP A 78 3.81 6.59 6.01
N GLN A 79 3.04 6.69 4.91
CA GLN A 79 3.42 7.52 3.77
C GLN A 79 3.50 9.01 4.14
N ARG A 80 2.51 9.51 4.89
CA ARG A 80 2.48 10.89 5.40
C ARG A 80 3.72 11.19 6.25
N ASN A 81 4.05 10.32 7.21
CA ASN A 81 5.20 10.54 8.08
C ASN A 81 6.51 10.56 7.30
N ARG A 82 6.64 9.68 6.28
CA ARG A 82 7.81 9.68 5.39
C ARG A 82 7.93 10.97 4.60
N LEU A 83 6.80 11.50 4.10
CA LEU A 83 6.77 12.77 3.36
C LEU A 83 7.07 13.96 4.26
N LEU A 84 6.50 14.02 5.46
CA LEU A 84 6.78 15.07 6.44
C LEU A 84 8.25 15.10 6.86
N ALA A 85 8.84 13.93 7.16
CA ALA A 85 10.27 13.85 7.48
C ALA A 85 11.14 14.31 6.30
N ARG A 86 10.74 14.03 5.06
CA ARG A 86 11.45 14.54 3.88
C ARG A 86 11.29 16.04 3.72
N LEU A 87 10.10 16.57 3.95
CA LEU A 87 9.79 18.00 3.86
C LEU A 87 10.56 18.80 4.91
N GLU A 88 10.63 18.32 6.15
CA GLU A 88 11.44 18.90 7.23
C GLU A 88 12.91 19.10 6.84
N ILE A 89 13.53 18.08 6.22
CA ILE A 89 14.91 18.19 5.73
C ILE A 89 15.01 19.18 4.56
N LEU A 90 14.05 19.17 3.63
CA LEU A 90 14.04 20.09 2.50
C LEU A 90 13.90 21.56 2.93
N GLU A 91 13.14 21.83 4.00
CA GLU A 91 13.04 23.17 4.58
C GLU A 91 14.39 23.66 5.11
N GLY A 92 15.12 22.82 5.85
CA GLY A 92 16.47 23.15 6.33
C GLY A 92 17.46 23.40 5.18
N LEU A 93 17.40 22.56 4.14
CA LEU A 93 18.23 22.73 2.94
C LEU A 93 17.90 24.02 2.17
N ARG A 94 16.63 24.43 2.14
CA ARG A 94 16.21 25.68 1.51
C ARG A 94 16.77 26.90 2.24
N ILE A 95 16.82 26.88 3.57
CA ILE A 95 17.41 27.95 4.39
C ILE A 95 18.90 28.08 4.07
N VAL A 96 19.63 26.95 4.09
CA VAL A 96 21.08 26.92 3.81
C VAL A 96 21.41 27.34 2.37
N HIS A 97 20.58 26.97 1.40
CA HIS A 97 20.81 27.31 0.00
C HIS A 97 20.86 28.82 -0.27
N LEU A 98 20.19 29.63 0.54
CA LEU A 98 20.22 31.10 0.42
C LEU A 98 21.53 31.74 0.89
N ASP A 99 22.34 31.04 1.70
CA ASP A 99 23.55 31.62 2.32
C ASP A 99 24.63 30.53 2.52
N ILE A 100 24.94 29.84 1.42
CA ILE A 100 25.74 28.61 1.44
C ILE A 100 27.22 28.85 1.75
N ASP A 101 27.77 30.01 1.37
CA ASP A 101 29.11 30.44 1.73
C ASP A 101 29.29 30.51 3.25
N ARG A 102 28.29 31.05 3.93
CA ARG A 102 28.29 31.17 5.39
C ARG A 102 28.21 29.80 6.05
N VAL A 103 27.44 28.87 5.48
CA VAL A 103 27.38 27.48 5.94
C VAL A 103 28.72 26.77 5.78
N ILE A 104 29.38 26.91 4.61
CA ILE A 104 30.70 26.33 4.37
C ILE A 104 31.72 26.90 5.35
N ARG A 105 31.67 28.21 5.63
CA ARG A 105 32.54 28.87 6.61
C ARG A 105 32.35 28.27 8.01
N VAL A 106 31.11 28.17 8.48
CA VAL A 106 30.80 27.55 9.78
C VAL A 106 31.32 26.11 9.84
N ILE A 107 31.13 25.31 8.78
CA ILE A 107 31.61 23.92 8.76
C ILE A 107 33.14 23.82 8.80
N ARG A 108 33.87 24.79 8.24
CA ARG A 108 35.34 24.76 8.17
C ARG A 108 36.03 25.38 9.38
N GLU A 109 35.42 26.38 10.01
CA GLU A 109 36.06 27.22 11.03
C GLU A 109 35.55 26.97 12.44
N ALA A 110 34.36 26.39 12.62
CA ALA A 110 33.80 26.14 13.94
C ALA A 110 34.36 24.85 14.57
N ASP A 111 34.66 24.92 15.88
CA ASP A 111 34.97 23.72 16.68
C ASP A 111 33.74 22.80 16.83
N GLU A 112 32.55 23.39 16.98
CA GLU A 112 31.27 22.68 17.08
C GLU A 112 30.28 23.13 15.99
N PRO A 113 30.48 22.69 14.73
CA PRO A 113 29.71 23.18 13.59
C PRO A 113 28.21 22.86 13.70
N ARG A 114 27.83 21.73 14.32
CA ARG A 114 26.43 21.36 14.54
C ARG A 114 25.68 22.41 15.36
N ALA A 115 26.20 22.76 16.53
CA ALA A 115 25.55 23.71 17.44
C ALA A 115 25.48 25.11 16.80
N GLN A 116 26.55 25.52 16.11
CA GLN A 116 26.62 26.82 15.46
C GLN A 116 25.68 26.93 14.25
N LEU A 117 25.50 25.86 13.46
CA LEU A 117 24.52 25.81 12.36
C LEU A 117 23.09 25.93 12.90
N MET A 118 22.77 25.20 13.97
CA MET A 118 21.44 25.28 14.60
C MET A 118 21.13 26.68 15.12
N GLN A 119 22.09 27.34 15.78
CA GLN A 119 21.89 28.70 16.30
C GLN A 119 21.79 29.75 15.19
N THR A 120 22.66 29.66 14.18
CA THR A 120 22.77 30.69 13.13
C THR A 120 21.59 30.64 12.15
N PHE A 121 21.16 29.43 11.79
CA PHE A 121 20.13 29.21 10.77
C PHE A 121 18.80 28.70 11.35
N GLN A 122 18.66 28.70 12.68
CA GLN A 122 17.46 28.24 13.41
C GLN A 122 17.03 26.81 13.00
N LEU A 123 18.02 25.98 12.70
CA LEU A 123 17.81 24.60 12.26
C LEU A 123 17.56 23.71 13.47
N ASN A 124 16.71 22.70 13.28
CA ASN A 124 16.61 21.63 14.26
C ASN A 124 17.78 20.65 14.10
N GLU A 125 17.91 19.75 15.08
CA GLU A 125 18.99 18.77 15.12
C GLU A 125 19.08 17.92 13.85
N ARG A 126 17.94 17.40 13.37
CA ARG A 126 17.88 16.51 12.20
C ARG A 126 18.27 17.23 10.92
N GLN A 127 17.91 18.51 10.79
CA GLN A 127 18.29 19.36 9.67
C GLN A 127 19.79 19.62 9.68
N ALA A 128 20.36 20.01 10.84
CA ALA A 128 21.79 20.25 10.98
C ALA A 128 22.61 18.98 10.67
N ASP A 129 22.20 17.83 11.21
CA ASP A 129 22.83 16.54 10.93
C ASP A 129 22.76 16.20 9.43
N ALA A 130 21.59 16.40 8.80
CA ALA A 130 21.43 16.17 7.37
C ALA A 130 22.30 17.09 6.49
N ILE A 131 22.55 18.33 6.91
CA ILE A 131 23.44 19.27 6.21
C ILE A 131 24.90 18.87 6.36
N LEU A 132 25.32 18.47 7.55
CA LEU A 132 26.69 17.99 7.82
C LEU A 132 26.99 16.67 7.10
N ASP A 133 25.99 15.79 6.97
CA ASP A 133 26.09 14.52 6.23
C ASP A 133 26.18 14.72 4.70
N MET A 134 25.88 15.92 4.19
CA MET A 134 26.05 16.20 2.77
C MET A 134 27.52 16.24 2.38
N ARG A 135 27.84 15.67 1.21
CA ARG A 135 29.18 15.83 0.64
C ARG A 135 29.36 17.29 0.24
N LEU A 136 30.51 17.90 0.53
CA LEU A 136 30.86 19.27 0.11
C LEU A 136 30.60 19.53 -1.40
N ARG A 137 30.82 18.53 -2.26
CA ARG A 137 30.49 18.63 -3.71
C ARG A 137 29.00 18.84 -4.00
N GLN A 138 28.11 18.28 -3.17
CA GLN A 138 26.67 18.46 -3.31
C GLN A 138 26.24 19.85 -2.86
N LEU A 139 26.89 20.41 -1.83
CA LEU A 139 26.69 21.79 -1.39
C LEU A 139 27.14 22.80 -2.45
N ALA A 140 28.36 22.67 -2.97
CA ALA A 140 28.85 23.53 -4.07
C ALA A 140 27.98 23.45 -5.34
N ARG A 141 27.37 22.30 -5.63
CA ARG A 141 26.42 22.16 -6.74
C ARG A 141 25.11 22.90 -6.50
N LEU A 142 24.63 22.97 -5.25
CA LEU A 142 23.47 23.79 -4.92
C LEU A 142 23.77 25.27 -5.17
N GLU A 143 24.93 25.75 -4.74
CA GLU A 143 25.39 27.11 -5.01
C GLU A 143 25.43 27.44 -6.51
N ALA A 144 26.04 26.56 -7.32
CA ALA A 144 26.10 26.75 -8.78
C ALA A 144 24.71 26.89 -9.42
N LEU A 145 23.72 26.11 -8.96
CA LEU A 145 22.34 26.21 -9.43
C LEU A 145 21.63 27.50 -8.95
N ALA A 146 22.00 28.05 -7.78
CA ALA A 146 21.50 29.35 -7.34
C ALA A 146 22.03 30.47 -8.25
N ILE A 147 23.34 30.48 -8.49
CA ILE A 147 23.99 31.49 -9.36
C ILE A 147 23.40 31.47 -10.77
N GLU A 148 23.16 30.28 -11.35
CA GLU A 148 22.51 30.16 -12.66
C GLU A 148 21.09 30.75 -12.67
N ARG A 149 20.31 30.55 -11.60
CA ARG A 149 18.96 31.11 -11.48
C ARG A 149 18.94 32.62 -11.31
N GLU A 150 19.90 33.18 -10.57
CA GLU A 150 20.06 34.64 -10.44
C GLU A 150 20.53 35.29 -11.76
N SER A 151 21.39 34.61 -12.51
CA SER A 151 21.91 35.10 -13.80
C SER A 151 20.88 35.06 -14.94
N SER A 152 19.80 34.26 -14.77
CA SER A 152 18.74 34.05 -15.77
C SER A 152 17.41 34.72 -15.43
N ALA A 153 17.35 35.46 -14.31
CA ALA A 153 16.26 36.36 -13.93
C ALA A 153 16.58 37.80 -14.32
#